data_AF-A0A926PZ99-F1
#
_entry.id   AF-A0A926PZ99-F1
#
_cell.length_a   1.000
_cell.length_b   1.000
_cell.length_c   1.000
_cell.angle_alpha   90.00
_cell.angle_beta   90.00
_cell.angle_gamma   90.00
#
_symmetry.space_group_name_H-M   'P 1'
#
loop_
_entity.id
_entity.type
_entity.pdbx_description
1 polymer ?
#
loop_
_entity_poly.entity_id
_entity_poly.type
_entity_poly.pdbx_seq_one_letter_code
_entity_poly.pdbx_strand_id
1 'polypeptide(L)'
;MSLIGKDEGIEHGTMRGFRQHTRRKVPTTEACGCLQAKREHEAAKSEARQAGLAPRAAGQHKWNGEKYAAGTSRPEANTAIRAACPTDGCGQEAADRFPQQRGWVRIHVTGSTDPARDYCSGSCATYGIALAELRMDNAA
;
A
#
# COMPACT_ATOMS: atom_id res chain seq x y z
N MET A 1 36.21 20.87 17.04
CA MET A 1 36.41 19.41 16.93
C MET A 1 36.62 19.07 15.47
N SER A 2 37.88 18.85 15.08
CA SER A 2 38.26 18.53 13.70
C SER A 2 37.65 17.21 13.28
N LEU A 3 36.91 17.21 12.18
CA LEU A 3 36.24 16.06 11.57
C LEU A 3 37.25 15.16 10.81
N ILE A 4 38.31 14.75 11.48
CA ILE A 4 39.31 13.84 10.92
C ILE A 4 38.65 12.46 10.79
N GLY A 5 38.38 12.01 9.56
CA GLY A 5 37.89 10.66 9.26
C GLY A 5 36.52 10.53 8.61
N LYS A 6 35.79 11.61 8.29
CA LYS A 6 34.52 11.49 7.53
C LYS A 6 34.72 11.16 6.05
N ASP A 7 35.82 11.67 5.49
CA ASP A 7 36.17 11.51 4.08
C ASP A 7 37.11 10.31 3.85
N GLU A 8 37.74 9.81 4.92
CA GLU A 8 38.64 8.66 4.86
C GLU A 8 37.84 7.36 4.63
N GLY A 9 38.18 6.65 3.54
CA GLY A 9 37.57 5.38 3.17
C GLY A 9 36.28 5.49 2.36
N ILE A 10 35.94 6.67 1.82
CA ILE A 10 34.93 6.77 0.77
C ILE A 10 35.56 6.34 -0.55
N GLU A 11 34.96 5.34 -1.19
CA GLU A 11 35.34 4.99 -2.57
C GLU A 11 34.95 6.14 -3.50
N HIS A 12 35.87 6.63 -4.31
CA HIS A 12 35.62 7.70 -5.27
C HIS A 12 35.45 7.14 -6.68
N GLY A 13 34.73 7.86 -7.56
CA GLY A 13 34.49 7.44 -8.94
C GLY A 13 33.54 6.25 -9.14
N THR A 14 32.84 5.79 -8.09
CA THR A 14 31.90 4.65 -8.20
C THR A 14 30.50 4.96 -7.67
N MET A 15 29.52 4.18 -8.10
CA MET A 15 28.15 4.25 -7.56
C MET A 15 28.07 3.91 -6.07
N ARG A 16 28.96 3.02 -5.60
CA ARG A 16 29.07 2.68 -4.17
C ARG A 16 29.56 3.88 -3.38
N GLY A 17 30.56 4.58 -3.90
CA GLY A 17 31.06 5.86 -3.42
C GLY A 17 29.99 6.94 -3.25
N PHE A 18 29.19 7.17 -4.29
CA PHE A 18 28.08 8.12 -4.27
C PHE A 18 27.06 7.82 -3.15
N ARG A 19 26.73 6.53 -2.94
CA ARG A 19 25.85 6.11 -1.85
C ARG A 19 26.47 6.34 -0.47
N GLN A 20 27.78 6.16 -0.34
CA GLN A 20 28.51 6.43 0.91
C GLN A 20 28.49 7.92 1.26
N HIS A 21 28.74 8.81 0.30
CA HIS A 21 28.59 10.27 0.46
C HIS A 21 27.17 10.64 0.92
N THR A 22 26.15 10.09 0.26
CA THR A 22 24.73 10.33 0.58
C THR A 22 24.39 9.88 2.01
N ARG A 23 24.82 8.67 2.39
CA ARG A 23 24.53 8.09 3.71
C ARG A 23 25.27 8.82 4.84
N ARG A 24 26.51 9.25 4.59
CA ARG A 24 27.36 9.96 5.57
C ARG A 24 27.17 11.48 5.55
N LYS A 25 26.32 11.99 4.65
CA LYS A 25 26.05 13.43 4.42
C LYS A 25 27.33 14.24 4.14
N VAL A 26 28.27 13.62 3.41
CA VAL A 26 29.50 14.27 2.94
C VAL A 26 29.24 14.82 1.53
N PRO A 27 29.55 16.09 1.24
CA PRO A 27 29.32 16.66 -0.08
C PRO A 27 30.10 15.92 -1.16
N THR A 28 29.41 15.50 -2.22
CA THR A 28 30.06 15.03 -3.45
C THR A 28 30.47 16.23 -4.31
N THR A 29 31.77 16.41 -4.51
CA THR A 29 32.34 17.39 -5.44
C THR A 29 32.56 16.75 -6.81
N GLU A 30 32.76 17.57 -7.85
CA GLU A 30 33.08 17.06 -9.19
C GLU A 30 34.44 16.32 -9.21
N ALA A 31 35.40 16.76 -8.39
CA ALA A 31 36.71 16.11 -8.24
C ALA A 31 36.64 14.67 -7.69
N CYS A 32 35.56 14.31 -7.00
CA CYS A 32 35.34 12.99 -6.42
C CYS A 32 34.85 11.95 -7.46
N GLY A 33 34.39 12.37 -8.65
CA GLY A 33 33.96 11.48 -9.73
C GLY A 33 32.68 10.67 -9.47
N CYS A 34 32.20 10.61 -8.21
CA CYS A 34 30.98 9.89 -7.83
C CYS A 34 29.70 10.46 -8.49
N LEU A 35 29.69 11.76 -8.81
CA LEU A 35 28.59 12.38 -9.56
C LEU A 35 28.55 11.87 -11.01
N GLN A 36 29.71 11.69 -11.63
CA GLN A 36 29.80 11.15 -12.98
C GLN A 36 29.35 9.68 -13.01
N ALA A 37 29.82 8.86 -12.07
CA ALA A 37 29.37 7.47 -11.93
C ALA A 37 27.85 7.36 -11.74
N LYS A 38 27.24 8.33 -11.04
CA LYS A 38 25.78 8.45 -10.91
C LYS A 38 25.09 8.70 -12.24
N ARG A 39 25.59 9.67 -13.02
CA ARG A 39 25.05 9.99 -14.34
C ARG A 39 25.17 8.80 -15.29
N GLU A 40 26.32 8.12 -15.31
CA GLU A 40 26.54 6.93 -16.15
C GLU A 40 25.62 5.77 -15.76
N HIS A 41 25.40 5.52 -14.46
CA HIS A 41 24.46 4.51 -14.00
C HIS A 41 23.00 4.87 -14.33
N GLU A 42 22.61 6.15 -14.24
CA GLU A 42 21.29 6.61 -14.66
C GLU A 42 21.11 6.48 -16.18
N ALA A 43 22.14 6.80 -16.96
CA ALA A 43 22.17 6.62 -18.41
C ALA A 43 22.02 5.14 -18.78
N ALA A 44 22.84 4.24 -18.24
CA ALA A 44 22.75 2.80 -18.45
C ALA A 44 21.38 2.22 -18.04
N LYS A 45 20.78 2.73 -16.95
CA LYS A 45 19.42 2.34 -16.54
C LYS A 45 18.36 2.84 -17.52
N SER A 46 18.55 4.03 -18.09
CA SER A 46 17.64 4.59 -19.10
C SER A 46 17.76 3.84 -20.42
N GLU A 47 18.98 3.51 -20.86
CA GLU A 47 19.26 2.68 -22.02
C GLU A 47 18.70 1.27 -21.84
N ALA A 48 18.88 0.65 -20.67
CA ALA A 48 18.29 -0.65 -20.36
C ALA A 48 16.75 -0.62 -20.37
N ARG A 49 16.12 0.50 -19.98
CA ARG A 49 14.66 0.70 -20.10
C ARG A 49 14.20 0.93 -21.54
N GLN A 50 15.04 1.58 -22.37
CA GLN A 50 14.74 1.82 -23.78
C GLN A 50 14.96 0.56 -24.63
N ALA A 51 16.03 -0.20 -24.36
CA ALA A 51 16.33 -1.48 -24.99
C ALA A 51 15.37 -2.58 -24.52
N GLY A 52 14.96 -2.54 -23.26
CA GLY A 52 13.89 -3.37 -22.70
C GLY A 52 12.52 -2.71 -22.86
N LEU A 53 12.02 -2.60 -24.10
CA LEU A 53 10.61 -2.34 -24.43
C LEU A 53 9.69 -3.41 -23.81
N ALA A 54 9.58 -3.40 -22.48
CA ALA A 54 8.44 -3.96 -21.79
C ALA A 54 7.30 -2.94 -21.95
N PRO A 55 6.10 -3.37 -22.36
CA PRO A 55 4.97 -2.48 -22.69
C PRO A 55 4.41 -1.68 -21.49
N ARG A 56 5.06 -1.68 -20.33
CA ARG A 56 4.56 -1.01 -19.12
C ARG A 56 4.72 0.52 -19.13
N ALA A 57 5.65 1.09 -19.90
CA ALA A 57 5.90 2.54 -19.86
C ALA A 57 4.99 3.36 -20.79
N ALA A 58 4.49 2.78 -21.89
CA ALA A 58 3.56 3.46 -22.80
C ALA A 58 2.17 3.71 -22.18
N GLY A 59 1.82 2.99 -21.10
CA GLY A 59 0.54 3.14 -20.40
C GLY A 59 0.56 4.08 -19.18
N GLN A 60 1.72 4.56 -18.72
CA GLN A 60 1.84 5.24 -17.42
C GLN A 60 1.58 6.76 -17.48
N HIS A 61 1.54 7.36 -18.66
CA HIS A 61 1.33 8.81 -18.82
C HIS A 61 -0.06 9.21 -19.35
N LYS A 62 -1.01 8.27 -19.42
CA LYS A 62 -2.40 8.58 -19.75
C LYS A 62 -3.32 8.32 -18.57
N TRP A 63 -3.06 8.99 -17.44
CA TRP A 63 -4.12 9.15 -16.45
C TRP A 63 -4.95 10.36 -16.87
N ASN A 64 -6.14 10.06 -17.39
CA ASN A 64 -7.22 10.98 -17.78
C ASN A 64 -6.87 12.05 -18.82
N GLY A 65 -6.13 11.67 -19.87
CA GLY A 65 -6.03 12.44 -21.13
C GLY A 65 -7.29 12.33 -21.99
N GLU A 66 -8.42 12.71 -21.38
CA GLU A 66 -9.77 12.94 -21.93
C GLU A 66 -10.46 11.76 -22.67
N LYS A 67 -11.62 11.37 -22.13
CA LYS A 67 -12.59 10.37 -22.64
C LYS A 67 -12.11 8.92 -22.59
N TYR A 68 -12.34 8.29 -21.43
CA TYR A 68 -12.46 6.83 -21.25
C TYR A 68 -11.38 6.01 -21.97
N ALA A 69 -10.31 5.67 -21.24
CA ALA A 69 -9.49 4.54 -21.63
C ALA A 69 -10.39 3.29 -21.66
N ALA A 70 -10.91 2.94 -22.82
CA ALA A 70 -11.58 1.67 -23.08
C ALA A 70 -10.52 0.55 -23.11
N GLY A 71 -9.78 0.41 -22.01
CA GLY A 71 -9.35 -0.92 -21.61
C GLY A 71 -10.62 -1.59 -21.12
N THR A 72 -10.99 -2.73 -21.71
CA THR A 72 -11.92 -3.65 -21.05
C THR A 72 -11.49 -3.73 -19.60
N SER A 73 -12.31 -3.24 -18.68
CA SER A 73 -12.07 -3.42 -17.26
C SER A 73 -11.72 -4.90 -17.11
N ARG A 74 -10.63 -5.22 -16.39
CA ARG A 74 -10.43 -6.61 -16.02
C ARG A 74 -11.77 -7.06 -15.44
N PRO A 75 -12.35 -8.17 -15.91
CA PRO A 75 -13.52 -8.71 -15.26
C PRO A 75 -13.20 -8.72 -13.78
N GLU A 76 -14.13 -8.20 -12.98
CA GLU A 76 -14.03 -8.18 -11.54
C GLU A 76 -13.38 -9.49 -11.12
N ALA A 77 -12.23 -9.42 -10.45
CA ALA A 77 -11.67 -10.63 -9.90
C ALA A 77 -12.81 -11.16 -9.03
N ASN A 78 -13.37 -12.33 -9.42
CA ASN A 78 -14.32 -13.12 -8.64
C ASN A 78 -13.59 -13.50 -7.34
N THR A 79 -13.35 -12.50 -6.53
CA THR A 79 -12.77 -12.57 -5.22
C THR A 79 -13.90 -13.19 -4.46
N ALA A 80 -13.76 -14.49 -4.20
CA ALA A 80 -14.76 -15.23 -3.44
C ALA A 80 -15.17 -14.34 -2.28
N ILE A 81 -16.46 -13.97 -2.25
CA ILE A 81 -17.06 -13.32 -1.09
C ILE A 81 -16.56 -14.14 0.09
N ARG A 82 -15.79 -13.50 0.98
CA ARG A 82 -15.05 -14.18 2.04
C ARG A 82 -15.96 -15.27 2.61
N ALA A 83 -15.50 -16.52 2.54
CA ALA A 83 -16.21 -17.64 3.14
C ALA A 83 -16.61 -17.21 4.56
N ALA A 84 -17.85 -17.52 4.96
CA ALA A 84 -18.36 -17.20 6.28
C ALA A 84 -17.29 -17.52 7.34
N CYS A 85 -17.12 -16.64 8.33
CA CYS A 85 -16.13 -16.85 9.37
C CYS A 85 -16.32 -18.25 9.96
N PRO A 86 -15.29 -19.12 10.00
CA PRO A 86 -15.44 -20.49 10.46
C PRO A 86 -15.70 -20.57 11.97
N THR A 87 -15.55 -19.46 12.69
CA THR A 87 -15.84 -19.38 14.12
C THR A 87 -17.34 -19.50 14.34
N ASP A 88 -17.74 -20.55 15.05
CA ASP A 88 -19.14 -20.78 15.43
C ASP A 88 -19.72 -19.57 16.15
N GLY A 89 -20.94 -19.17 15.75
CA GLY A 89 -21.64 -17.99 16.28
C GLY A 89 -21.20 -16.63 15.74
N CYS A 90 -20.13 -16.52 14.93
CA CYS A 90 -19.67 -15.22 14.42
C CYS A 90 -20.66 -14.63 13.40
N GLY A 91 -21.08 -13.39 13.61
CA GLY A 91 -22.05 -12.68 12.77
C GLY A 91 -23.50 -13.06 13.05
N GLN A 92 -23.77 -13.85 14.09
CA GLN A 92 -25.14 -14.13 14.54
C GLN A 92 -25.77 -12.89 15.18
N GLU A 93 -27.09 -12.82 15.11
CA GLU A 93 -27.86 -11.79 15.81
C GLU A 93 -27.59 -11.86 17.31
N ALA A 94 -27.35 -10.69 17.89
CA ALA A 94 -27.05 -10.54 19.29
C ALA A 94 -28.28 -10.88 20.14
N ALA A 95 -28.18 -11.92 20.97
CA ALA A 95 -29.16 -12.14 22.02
C ALA A 95 -29.03 -11.08 23.13
N ASP A 96 -30.09 -10.88 23.93
CA ASP A 96 -30.15 -9.87 25.00
C ASP A 96 -28.99 -9.92 26.00
N ARG A 97 -28.33 -11.08 26.15
CA ARG A 97 -27.11 -11.20 26.96
C ARG A 97 -25.91 -10.74 26.14
N PHE A 98 -25.13 -9.80 26.70
CA PHE A 98 -23.81 -9.39 26.19
C PHE A 98 -22.96 -10.59 25.76
N PRO A 99 -22.07 -10.45 24.74
CA PRO A 99 -21.26 -11.56 24.25
C PRO A 99 -20.53 -12.24 25.41
N GLN A 100 -20.89 -13.51 25.67
CA GLN A 100 -20.40 -14.24 26.83
C GLN A 100 -18.93 -14.67 26.69
N GLN A 101 -18.38 -14.60 25.48
CA GLN A 101 -17.01 -15.03 25.19
C GLN A 101 -16.06 -13.83 25.18
N ARG A 102 -14.93 -13.96 25.90
CA ARG A 102 -13.90 -12.91 25.93
C ARG A 102 -13.36 -12.64 24.52
N GLY A 103 -13.19 -11.36 24.17
CA GLY A 103 -12.65 -10.93 22.88
C GLY A 103 -13.70 -10.81 21.76
N TRP A 104 -14.95 -11.17 22.04
CA TRP A 104 -16.06 -10.93 21.12
C TRP A 104 -16.56 -9.49 21.20
N VAL A 105 -17.01 -8.98 20.06
CA VAL A 105 -17.44 -7.61 19.88
C VAL A 105 -18.88 -7.61 19.36
N ARG A 106 -19.75 -6.92 20.09
CA ARG A 106 -21.12 -6.63 19.63
C ARG A 106 -21.13 -5.37 18.80
N ILE A 107 -21.79 -5.41 17.66
CA ILE A 107 -22.01 -4.24 16.81
C ILE A 107 -23.49 -3.97 16.71
N HIS A 108 -23.83 -2.71 16.84
CA HIS A 108 -25.11 -2.14 16.49
C HIS A 108 -24.83 -0.79 15.85
N VAL A 109 -25.33 -0.59 14.62
CA VAL A 109 -25.14 0.66 13.90
C VAL A 109 -26.46 1.40 13.85
N THR A 110 -26.52 2.55 14.52
CA THR A 110 -27.73 3.37 14.60
C THR A 110 -28.18 3.81 13.21
N GLY A 111 -29.47 3.63 12.90
CA GLY A 111 -30.04 3.96 11.58
C GLY A 111 -29.90 2.86 10.53
N SER A 112 -29.22 1.76 10.87
CA SER A 112 -29.22 0.56 10.04
C SER A 112 -30.47 -0.29 10.31
N THR A 113 -30.95 -0.97 9.28
CA THR A 113 -31.95 -2.03 9.39
C THR A 113 -31.38 -3.36 9.88
N ASP A 114 -30.05 -3.49 9.93
CA ASP A 114 -29.40 -4.72 10.41
C ASP A 114 -29.50 -4.78 11.94
N PRO A 115 -30.04 -5.88 12.52
CA PRO A 115 -30.07 -6.03 13.98
C PRO A 115 -28.64 -6.08 14.55
N ALA A 116 -28.55 -5.87 15.86
CA ALA A 116 -27.26 -6.00 16.55
C ALA A 116 -26.69 -7.42 16.33
N ARG A 117 -25.38 -7.55 16.12
CA ARG A 117 -24.69 -8.83 15.86
C ARG A 117 -23.42 -8.99 16.68
N ASP A 118 -23.07 -10.23 17.03
CA ASP A 118 -21.86 -10.57 17.77
C ASP A 118 -20.77 -11.14 16.85
N TYR A 119 -19.53 -10.67 17.01
CA TYR A 119 -18.39 -11.04 16.18
C TYR A 119 -17.21 -11.54 17.02
N CYS A 120 -16.52 -12.57 16.55
CA CYS A 120 -15.43 -13.20 17.30
C CYS A 120 -14.13 -12.39 17.35
N SER A 121 -14.02 -11.29 16.58
CA SER A 121 -12.82 -10.47 16.49
C SER A 121 -13.13 -9.06 15.99
N GLY A 122 -12.22 -8.12 16.25
CA GLY A 122 -12.29 -6.77 15.69
C GLY A 122 -12.32 -6.74 14.15
N SER A 123 -11.64 -7.68 13.47
CA SER A 123 -11.66 -7.76 12.00
C SER A 123 -12.98 -8.28 11.42
N CYS A 124 -13.66 -9.16 12.14
CA CYS A 124 -15.00 -9.60 11.75
C CYS A 124 -16.02 -8.49 12.05
N ALA A 125 -15.78 -7.75 13.13
CA ALA A 125 -16.58 -6.60 13.50
C ALA A 125 -16.53 -5.48 12.44
N THR A 126 -15.36 -5.12 11.92
CA THR A 126 -15.28 -4.10 10.84
C THR A 126 -16.05 -4.50 9.59
N TYR A 127 -16.08 -5.79 9.24
CA TYR A 127 -16.92 -6.30 8.16
C TYR A 127 -18.41 -6.15 8.48
N GLY A 128 -18.81 -6.46 9.71
CA GLY A 128 -20.18 -6.27 10.19
C GLY A 128 -20.66 -4.82 10.15
N ILE A 129 -19.81 -3.87 10.52
CA ILE A 129 -20.10 -2.42 10.43
C ILE A 129 -20.34 -2.04 8.98
N ALA A 130 -19.43 -2.41 8.08
CA ALA A 130 -19.57 -2.10 6.65
C ALA A 130 -20.86 -2.68 6.05
N LEU A 131 -21.26 -3.89 6.44
CA LEU A 131 -22.54 -4.47 6.00
C LEU A 131 -23.75 -3.70 6.53
N ALA A 132 -23.72 -3.27 7.79
CA ALA A 132 -24.78 -2.47 8.38
C ALA A 132 -24.87 -1.07 7.74
N GLU A 133 -23.73 -0.46 7.38
CA GLU A 133 -23.67 0.81 6.67
C GLU A 133 -24.26 0.74 5.25
N LEU A 134 -24.12 -0.39 4.55
CA LEU A 134 -24.78 -0.60 3.25
C LEU A 134 -26.30 -0.77 3.38
N ARG A 135 -26.80 -1.04 4.58
CA ARG A 135 -28.22 -1.27 4.90
C ARG A 135 -28.82 -0.19 5.80
N MET A 136 -28.23 1.00 5.74
CA MET A 136 -28.85 2.19 6.32
C MET A 136 -30.20 2.38 5.67
N ASP A 137 -31.23 2.64 6.48
CA ASP A 137 -32.46 3.17 5.95
C ASP A 137 -32.11 4.50 5.29
N ASN A 138 -32.30 4.59 3.97
CA ASN A 138 -32.32 5.88 3.27
C ASN A 138 -33.60 6.62 3.70
N ALA A 139 -33.69 6.98 4.98
CA ALA A 139 -34.64 7.96 5.47
C ALA A 139 -34.03 9.34 5.22
N ALA A 140 -34.12 9.77 3.96
CA ALA A 140 -34.14 11.19 3.61
C ALA A 140 -35.57 11.71 3.74
#